data_AF-A0A7C3CS58-F1
#
_entry.id   AF-A0A7C3CS58-F1
#
_cell.length_a   1.000
_cell.length_b   1.000
_cell.length_c   1.000
_cell.angle_alpha   90.00
_cell.angle_beta   90.00
_cell.angle_gamma   90.00
#
_symmetry.space_group_name_H-M   'P 1'
#
loop_
_entity.id
_entity.type
_entity.pdbx_description
1 polymer ?
#
loop_
_entity_poly.entity_id
_entity_poly.type
_entity_poly.pdbx_seq_one_letter_code
_entity_poly.pdbx_strand_id
1 'polypeptide(L)' 'MVREKLVCPYCGNDEEFFEVAENAYVVVHFLQNEDGTFVPMEENMEITGVVKFYCGRCQADLSHLRDRL' A
#
# COMPACT_ATOMS: atom_id res chain seq x y z
N MET A 1 -5.72 23.00 -0.66
CA MET A 1 -5.13 22.53 0.62
C MET A 1 -3.69 22.14 0.31
N VAL A 2 -2.71 22.84 0.90
CA VAL A 2 -1.30 22.46 0.75
C VAL A 2 -1.07 21.28 1.70
N ARG A 3 -0.75 20.09 1.17
CA ARG A 3 -0.35 18.96 2.00
C ARG A 3 1.12 19.17 2.40
N GLU A 4 1.39 19.20 3.70
CA GLU A 4 2.76 19.29 4.20
C GLU A 4 3.54 18.02 3.80
N LYS A 5 4.81 18.18 3.42
CA LYS A 5 5.68 17.06 3.07
C LYS A 5 5.94 16.23 4.33
N LEU A 6 5.70 14.92 4.26
CA LEU A 6 6.04 14.02 5.35
C LEU A 6 7.56 13.84 5.42
N VAL A 7 8.13 14.08 6.59
CA VAL A 7 9.53 13.75 6.92
C VAL A 7 9.51 12.74 8.06
N CYS A 8 10.17 11.60 7.89
CA CYS A 8 10.28 10.58 8.92
C CYS A 8 10.98 11.17 10.15
N PRO A 9 10.34 11.19 11.32
CA PRO A 9 10.89 11.81 12.53
C PRO A 9 12.08 11.04 13.10
N TYR A 10 12.31 9.82 12.64
CA TYR A 10 13.36 8.93 13.15
C TYR A 10 14.65 8.98 12.33
N CYS A 11 14.58 9.17 11.00
CA CYS A 11 15.77 9.14 10.14
C CYS A 11 15.84 10.26 9.08
N GLY A 12 14.87 11.18 9.08
CA GLY A 12 14.81 12.30 8.15
C GLY A 12 14.42 11.93 6.71
N ASN A 13 14.11 10.67 6.43
CA ASN A 13 13.63 10.25 5.11
C ASN A 13 12.33 10.96 4.74
N ASP A 14 12.26 11.51 3.54
CA ASP A 14 11.13 12.23 3.00
C ASP A 14 10.79 11.82 1.55
N GLU A 15 11.28 10.65 1.15
CA GLU A 15 11.15 10.10 -0.21
C GLU A 15 10.41 8.76 -0.22
N GLU A 16 10.81 7.81 0.63
CA GLU A 16 10.31 6.42 0.57
C GLU A 16 9.45 6.03 1.78
N PHE A 17 8.22 5.58 1.53
CA PHE A 17 7.29 5.09 2.55
C PHE A 17 6.44 3.96 1.98
N PHE A 18 5.95 3.06 2.84
CA PHE A 18 5.11 1.93 2.40
C PHE A 18 4.04 1.57 3.44
N GLU A 19 2.95 0.96 2.97
CA GLU A 19 1.92 0.37 3.83
C GLU A 19 2.00 -1.16 3.82
N VAL A 20 1.66 -1.78 4.94
CA VAL A 20 1.45 -3.22 5.06
C VAL A 20 0.02 -3.44 5.48
N ALA A 21 -0.76 -4.11 4.63
CA ALA A 21 -2.09 -4.58 4.95
C ALA A 21 -2.02 -6.04 5.42
N GLU A 22 -2.39 -6.29 6.68
CA GLU A 22 -2.52 -7.64 7.22
C GLU A 22 -3.87 -8.24 6.80
N ASN A 23 -3.91 -9.57 6.58
CA ASN A 23 -5.12 -10.32 6.24
C ASN A 23 -5.89 -9.75 5.01
N ALA A 24 -5.15 -9.49 3.93
CA ALA A 24 -5.73 -9.10 2.65
C ALA A 24 -6.13 -10.34 1.84
N TYR A 25 -7.35 -10.34 1.32
CA TYR A 25 -7.85 -11.29 0.35
C TYR A 25 -8.00 -10.58 -1.00
N VAL A 26 -7.31 -11.11 -2.02
CA VAL A 26 -7.32 -10.54 -3.38
C VAL A 26 -7.84 -11.58 -4.35
N VAL A 27 -8.86 -11.21 -5.11
CA VAL A 27 -9.44 -12.04 -6.18
C VAL A 27 -9.27 -11.30 -7.50
N VAL A 28 -8.55 -11.93 -8.44
CA VAL A 28 -8.39 -11.42 -9.80
C VAL A 28 -9.06 -12.38 -10.77
N HIS A 29 -10.02 -11.86 -11.54
CA HIS A 29 -10.67 -12.59 -12.61
C HIS A 29 -9.91 -12.36 -13.92
N PHE A 30 -9.53 -13.45 -14.59
CA PHE A 30 -8.84 -13.40 -15.88
C PHE A 30 -9.71 -13.93 -17.01
N LEU A 31 -9.62 -13.29 -18.17
CA LEU A 31 -10.07 -13.85 -19.45
C LEU A 31 -8.88 -14.47 -20.17
N GLN A 32 -9.02 -15.70 -20.67
CA GLN A 32 -8.03 -16.32 -21.54
C GLN A 32 -8.37 -16.04 -23.00
N ASN A 33 -7.41 -15.50 -23.74
CA ASN A 33 -7.48 -15.26 -25.17
C ASN A 33 -7.26 -16.56 -25.97
N GLU A 34 -7.59 -16.55 -27.26
CA GLU A 34 -7.39 -17.70 -28.17
C GLU A 34 -5.90 -18.08 -28.34
N ASP A 35 -5.00 -17.10 -28.21
CA ASP A 35 -3.54 -17.33 -28.24
C ASP A 35 -2.98 -17.87 -26.91
N GLY A 36 -3.85 -18.10 -25.92
CA GLY A 36 -3.52 -18.64 -24.61
C GLY A 36 -3.05 -17.61 -23.59
N THR A 37 -2.93 -16.32 -23.96
CA THR A 37 -2.60 -15.25 -23.02
C THR A 37 -3.77 -14.93 -22.09
N PHE A 38 -3.49 -14.35 -20.92
CA PHE A 38 -4.49 -13.96 -19.94
C PHE A 38 -4.55 -12.44 -19.80
N VAL A 39 -5.76 -11.89 -19.72
CA VAL A 39 -6.00 -10.46 -19.46
C VAL A 39 -6.84 -10.32 -18.18
N PRO A 40 -6.41 -9.51 -17.19
CA PRO A 40 -7.20 -9.28 -15.99
C PRO A 40 -8.44 -8.46 -16.34
N MET A 41 -9.61 -8.94 -15.94
CA MET A 41 -10.91 -8.31 -16.20
C MET A 41 -11.41 -7.53 -14.98
N GLU A 42 -11.26 -8.12 -13.80
CA GLU A 42 -11.75 -7.56 -12.54
C GLU A 42 -10.80 -7.93 -11.40
N GLU A 43 -10.58 -6.99 -10.49
CA GLU A 43 -9.80 -7.17 -9.28
C GLU A 43 -10.62 -6.70 -8.08
N ASN A 44 -10.84 -7.61 -7.13
CA ASN A 44 -11.47 -7.33 -5.86
C ASN A 44 -10.47 -7.54 -4.73
N MET A 45 -10.37 -6.55 -3.84
CA MET A 45 -9.50 -6.60 -2.67
C MET A 45 -10.31 -6.35 -1.41
N GLU A 46 -10.21 -7.26 -0.46
CA GLU A 46 -10.79 -7.13 0.87
C GLU A 46 -9.66 -7.15 1.91
N ILE A 47 -9.55 -6.08 2.70
CA ILE A 47 -8.59 -6.00 3.80
C ILE A 47 -9.36 -6.16 5.11
N THR A 48 -9.10 -7.25 5.82
CA THR A 48 -9.79 -7.55 7.09
C THR A 48 -8.92 -7.29 8.32
N GLY A 49 -7.60 -7.13 8.14
CA GLY A 49 -6.65 -6.82 9.19
C GLY A 49 -6.29 -5.34 9.27
N VAL A 50 -5.25 -5.05 10.05
CA VAL A 50 -4.74 -3.68 10.20
C VAL A 50 -3.92 -3.26 8.99
N VAL A 51 -4.02 -1.99 8.62
CA VAL A 51 -3.08 -1.35 7.68
C VAL A 51 -2.10 -0.52 8.50
N LYS A 52 -0.82 -0.87 8.42
CA LYS A 52 0.27 -0.15 9.08
C LYS A 52 1.07 0.62 8.04
N PHE A 53 1.61 1.76 8.44
CA PHE A 53 2.40 2.64 7.58
C PHE A 53 3.83 2.75 8.12
N TYR A 54 4.82 2.70 7.23
CA TYR A 54 6.22 2.59 7.60
C TYR A 54 7.12 3.54 6.79
N CYS A 55 8.23 3.92 7.40
CA CYS A 55 9.34 4.55 6.68
C CYS A 55 10.09 3.51 5.83
N GLY A 56 10.28 3.77 4.53
CA GLY A 56 11.04 2.90 3.63
C GLY A 56 12.51 2.76 4.00
N ARG A 57 13.11 3.83 4.55
CA ARG A 57 14.53 3.85 4.89
C ARG A 57 14.88 3.16 6.20
N CYS A 58 14.15 3.45 7.28
CA CYS A 58 14.48 2.95 8.62
C CYS A 58 13.46 1.98 9.21
N GLN A 59 12.40 1.64 8.46
CA GLN A 59 11.34 0.69 8.85
C GLN A 59 10.59 1.06 10.13
N ALA A 60 10.69 2.31 10.58
CA ALA A 60 9.93 2.78 11.74
C ALA A 60 8.42 2.76 11.44
N ASP A 61 7.62 2.33 12.41
CA ASP A 61 6.16 2.37 12.35
C ASP A 61 5.67 3.82 12.49
N LEU A 62 5.08 4.33 11.40
CA LEU A 62 4.51 5.65 11.25
C LEU A 62 2.98 5.63 11.19
N SER A 63 2.33 4.52 11.57
CA SER A 63 0.87 4.36 11.48
C SER A 63 0.09 5.45 12.22
N HIS A 64 0.68 6.01 13.28
CA HIS A 64 0.15 7.14 14.04
C HIS A 64 0.09 8.47 13.26
N LEU A 65 0.79 8.58 12.12
CA LEU A 65 0.78 9.75 11.23
C LEU A 65 -0.19 9.59 10.06
N ARG A 66 -0.76 8.40 9.86
CA ARG A 66 -1.59 8.07 8.69
C ARG A 66 -2.82 8.99 8.55
N ASP A 67 -3.49 9.31 9.64
CA ASP A 67 -4.69 10.16 9.64
C ASP A 67 -4.39 11.65 9.38
N ARG A 68 -3.11 12.04 9.28
CA ARG A 68 -2.68 13.42 9.04
C ARG A 68 -2.31 13.69 7.58
N LEU A 69 -2.37 12.68 6.70
CA LEU A 69 -2.02 12.74 5.27
C LEU A 69 -3.27 12.76 4.38
#